data_AF-A0A0F4L929-F1
#
_entry.id   AF-A0A0F4L929-F1
#
_cell.length_a   1.000
_cell.length_b   1.000
_cell.length_c   1.000
_cell.angle_alpha   90.00
_cell.angle_beta   90.00
_cell.angle_gamma   90.00
#
_symmetry.space_group_name_H-M   'P 1'
#
loop_
_entity.id
_entity.type
_entity.pdbx_description
1 polymer ?
#
loop_
_entity_poly.entity_id
_entity_poly.type
_entity_poly.pdbx_seq_one_letter_code
_entity_poly.pdbx_strand_id
1 'polypeptide(L)'
;MPFSSDKDFTKANLVNNKGEFTNKYVKKGTKLVVDRRSNREELAGTTKIDMLDNGVLEVFRIKNNKKLFVLRDDLKTQPRQQLIPYTNIMHVRFVNDAYLYNIKGEFADDSWFSSGDTVSVTGLRYIWVPADKKAELFYEVLDSPSSMSNCNFVKASTAKYTFGNHLKPINTAADVTPANIEKI
;
A
#
# COMPACT_ATOMS: atom_id res chain seq x y z
N MET A 1 5.12 26.65 -25.71
CA MET A 1 4.61 25.28 -25.98
C MET A 1 3.10 25.31 -25.81
N PRO A 2 2.29 24.87 -26.77
CA PRO A 2 0.84 24.84 -26.57
C PRO A 2 0.48 23.68 -25.63
N PHE A 3 -0.17 24.01 -24.51
CA PHE A 3 -0.85 23.04 -23.66
C PHE A 3 -2.09 22.55 -24.40
N SER A 4 -2.09 21.29 -24.86
CA SER A 4 -3.30 20.66 -25.39
C SER A 4 -4.10 20.09 -24.22
N SER A 5 -5.18 20.78 -23.82
CA SER A 5 -6.17 20.20 -22.89
C SER A 5 -7.22 19.40 -23.67
N ASP A 6 -6.80 18.29 -24.30
CA ASP A 6 -7.68 17.36 -25.02
C ASP A 6 -8.49 16.48 -24.05
N LYS A 7 -9.10 17.05 -23.01
CA LYS A 7 -10.04 16.28 -22.18
C LYS A 7 -11.34 16.13 -22.99
N ASP A 8 -11.44 15.01 -23.70
CA ASP A 8 -12.64 14.63 -24.44
C ASP A 8 -13.82 14.43 -23.48
N PHE A 9 -14.62 15.49 -23.30
CA PHE A 9 -15.78 15.51 -22.39
C PHE A 9 -16.91 14.55 -22.79
N THR A 10 -16.77 13.77 -23.86
CA THR A 10 -17.73 12.74 -24.28
C THR A 10 -17.49 11.38 -23.62
N LYS A 11 -16.33 11.19 -22.98
CA LYS A 11 -15.95 9.92 -22.34
C LYS A 11 -15.21 10.13 -21.01
N ALA A 12 -15.36 9.15 -20.13
CA ALA A 12 -14.62 9.03 -18.88
C ALA A 12 -13.59 7.91 -19.03
N ASN A 13 -12.30 8.22 -18.96
CA ASN A 13 -11.24 7.21 -19.06
C ASN A 13 -11.18 6.39 -17.77
N LEU A 14 -10.99 5.08 -17.91
CA LEU A 14 -10.91 4.19 -16.76
C LEU A 14 -9.48 3.96 -16.33
N VAL A 15 -9.28 3.87 -15.03
CA VAL A 15 -8.01 3.58 -14.37
C VAL A 15 -8.02 2.13 -13.89
N ASN A 16 -6.89 1.42 -14.01
CA ASN A 16 -6.75 0.06 -13.52
C ASN A 16 -6.43 0.04 -12.01
N ASN A 17 -6.35 -1.15 -11.42
CA ASN A 17 -6.01 -1.32 -10.01
C ASN A 17 -4.54 -1.03 -9.67
N LYS A 18 -3.75 -0.45 -10.57
CA LYS A 18 -2.39 0.06 -10.32
C LYS A 18 -2.31 1.59 -10.42
N GLY A 19 -3.46 2.24 -10.62
CA GLY A 19 -3.51 3.67 -10.84
C GLY A 19 -3.13 4.09 -12.26
N GLU A 20 -3.03 3.18 -13.23
CA GLU A 20 -2.68 3.50 -14.61
C GLU A 20 -3.94 3.69 -15.46
N PHE A 21 -3.94 4.68 -16.36
CA PHE A 21 -5.02 4.82 -17.34
C PHE A 21 -5.05 3.62 -18.29
N THR A 22 -6.26 3.17 -18.59
CA THR A 22 -6.51 2.09 -19.55
C THR A 22 -7.00 2.65 -20.88
N ASN A 23 -7.03 1.81 -21.91
CA ASN A 23 -7.71 2.12 -23.17
C ASN A 23 -9.25 2.00 -23.08
N LYS A 24 -9.80 1.68 -21.91
CA LYS A 24 -11.25 1.55 -21.68
C LYS A 24 -11.83 2.88 -21.21
N TYR A 25 -13.07 3.11 -21.59
CA TYR A 25 -13.81 4.30 -21.22
C TYR A 25 -15.29 4.00 -21.01
N VAL A 26 -15.96 4.92 -20.34
CA VAL A 26 -17.42 4.96 -20.21
C VAL A 26 -17.94 6.17 -20.97
N LYS A 27 -19.00 6.00 -21.75
CA LYS A 27 -19.64 7.09 -22.50
C LYS A 27 -20.36 8.05 -21.54
N LYS A 28 -20.32 9.35 -21.83
CA LYS A 28 -21.08 10.37 -21.11
C LYS A 28 -22.57 10.01 -21.00
N GLY A 29 -23.17 10.28 -19.85
CA GLY A 29 -24.58 9.99 -19.57
C GLY A 29 -24.85 8.58 -19.06
N THR A 30 -23.85 7.69 -19.08
CA THR A 30 -23.98 6.34 -18.50
C THR A 30 -24.13 6.43 -16.98
N LYS A 31 -25.13 5.75 -16.42
CA LYS A 31 -25.26 5.56 -14.97
C LYS A 31 -24.30 4.48 -14.52
N LEU A 32 -23.45 4.80 -13.55
CA LEU A 32 -22.51 3.86 -12.93
C LEU A 32 -22.94 3.54 -11.51
N VAL A 33 -22.71 2.30 -11.10
CA VAL A 33 -22.77 1.89 -9.69
C VAL A 33 -21.35 1.67 -9.21
N VAL A 34 -20.97 2.31 -8.11
CA VAL A 34 -19.63 2.20 -7.51
C VAL A 34 -19.74 1.67 -6.10
N ASP A 35 -18.70 0.98 -5.61
CA ASP A 35 -18.75 0.31 -4.31
C ASP A 35 -17.50 0.55 -3.43
N ARG A 36 -16.47 1.21 -3.96
CA ARG A 36 -15.27 1.59 -3.22
C ARG A 36 -14.75 2.95 -3.66
N ARG A 37 -14.06 3.63 -2.76
CA ARG A 37 -13.26 4.83 -3.04
C ARG A 37 -11.77 4.53 -2.83
N SER A 38 -10.92 5.16 -3.61
CA SER A 38 -9.46 5.04 -3.49
C SER A 38 -8.82 6.31 -4.05
N ASN A 39 -7.50 6.36 -4.01
CA ASN A 39 -6.70 7.33 -4.75
C ASN A 39 -5.62 6.60 -5.55
N ARG A 40 -4.88 7.32 -6.39
CA ARG A 40 -3.88 6.70 -7.26
C ARG A 40 -2.72 6.03 -6.50
N GLU A 41 -2.32 6.55 -5.35
CA GLU A 41 -1.23 5.99 -4.52
C GLU A 41 -1.64 4.65 -3.90
N GLU A 42 -2.83 4.62 -3.30
CA GLU A 42 -3.43 3.41 -2.73
C GLU A 42 -3.64 2.33 -3.80
N LEU A 43 -3.95 2.73 -5.04
CA LEU A 43 -3.99 1.80 -6.17
C LEU A 43 -2.60 1.37 -6.63
N ALA A 44 -1.62 2.26 -6.70
CA ALA A 44 -0.26 1.87 -7.07
C ALA A 44 0.39 0.95 -6.04
N GLY A 45 -0.08 0.98 -4.78
CA GLY A 45 0.50 0.20 -3.69
C GLY A 45 1.80 0.80 -3.17
N THR A 46 2.04 2.09 -3.42
CA THR A 46 3.24 2.81 -3.00
C THR A 46 2.89 4.26 -2.69
N THR A 47 3.49 4.81 -1.63
CA THR A 47 3.45 6.26 -1.33
C THR A 47 4.59 7.02 -2.01
N LYS A 48 5.55 6.29 -2.60
CA LYS A 48 6.69 6.84 -3.35
C LYS A 48 6.40 6.74 -4.84
N ILE A 49 5.63 7.69 -5.35
CA ILE A 49 5.45 7.81 -6.80
C ILE A 49 6.14 9.08 -7.25
N ASP A 50 7.41 8.94 -7.64
CA ASP A 50 8.11 9.99 -8.37
C ASP A 50 7.34 10.28 -9.67
N MET A 51 7.09 11.56 -9.94
CA MET A 51 6.44 12.09 -11.15
C MET A 51 4.89 12.05 -11.22
N LEU A 52 4.17 11.87 -10.10
CA LEU A 52 2.75 12.26 -10.08
C LEU A 52 2.57 13.74 -9.74
N ASP A 53 2.94 14.59 -10.69
CA ASP A 53 2.33 15.91 -10.81
C ASP A 53 0.85 15.68 -11.12
N ASN A 54 0.02 15.60 -10.07
CA ASN A 54 -1.43 15.82 -10.04
C ASN A 54 -1.95 15.28 -8.71
N GLY A 55 -2.25 16.19 -7.77
CA GLY A 55 -2.74 15.88 -6.43
C GLY A 55 -3.81 14.79 -6.43
N VAL A 56 -3.61 13.79 -5.56
CA VAL A 56 -4.56 12.75 -5.11
C VAL A 56 -5.83 12.66 -5.96
N LEU A 57 -5.71 12.08 -7.16
CA LEU A 57 -6.88 11.82 -8.01
C LEU A 57 -7.76 10.78 -7.34
N GLU A 58 -8.85 11.23 -6.72
CA GLU A 58 -9.86 10.34 -6.14
C GLU A 58 -10.51 9.52 -7.26
N VAL A 59 -10.61 8.22 -7.02
CA VAL A 59 -11.21 7.27 -7.95
C VAL A 59 -12.23 6.39 -7.26
N PHE A 60 -13.22 5.94 -8.03
CA PHE A 60 -14.28 5.07 -7.55
C PHE A 60 -14.28 3.75 -8.32
N ARG A 61 -14.32 2.62 -7.60
CA ARG A 61 -14.35 1.30 -8.22
C ARG A 61 -15.73 1.03 -8.80
N ILE A 62 -15.77 0.58 -10.04
CA ILE A 62 -17.02 0.15 -10.68
C ILE A 62 -17.48 -1.15 -10.02
N LYS A 63 -18.71 -1.17 -9.50
CA LYS A 63 -19.28 -2.34 -8.81
C LYS A 63 -19.27 -3.54 -9.76
N ASN A 64 -18.91 -4.70 -9.22
CA ASN A 64 -18.70 -5.96 -9.96
C ASN A 64 -17.51 -5.97 -10.94
N ASN A 65 -16.72 -4.89 -11.03
CA ASN A 65 -15.45 -4.88 -11.74
C ASN A 65 -14.30 -4.56 -10.78
N LYS A 66 -13.67 -5.61 -10.26
CA LYS A 66 -12.62 -5.47 -9.23
C LYS A 66 -11.37 -4.71 -9.68
N LYS A 67 -11.21 -4.44 -10.98
CA LYS A 67 -9.97 -3.91 -11.56
C LYS A 67 -10.12 -2.55 -12.25
N LEU A 68 -11.34 -2.00 -12.34
CA LEU A 68 -11.57 -0.75 -13.07
C LEU A 68 -12.19 0.31 -12.16
N PHE A 69 -11.65 1.51 -12.31
CA PHE A 69 -12.02 2.67 -11.52
C PHE A 69 -12.30 3.85 -12.45
N VAL A 70 -13.21 4.72 -12.03
CA VAL A 70 -13.53 5.99 -12.69
C VAL A 70 -13.04 7.15 -11.84
N LEU A 71 -12.52 8.20 -12.48
CA LEU A 71 -12.12 9.42 -11.79
C LEU A 71 -13.33 10.14 -11.19
N ARG A 72 -13.17 10.72 -9.99
CA ARG A 72 -14.18 11.61 -9.39
C ARG A 72 -14.57 12.74 -10.33
N ASP A 73 -13.58 13.36 -10.99
CA ASP A 73 -13.78 14.52 -11.87
C ASP A 73 -14.60 14.20 -13.13
N ASP A 74 -14.73 12.92 -13.48
CA ASP A 74 -15.53 12.48 -14.61
C ASP A 74 -16.98 12.14 -14.20
N LEU A 75 -17.30 12.22 -12.89
CA LEU A 75 -18.65 12.01 -12.36
C LEU A 75 -19.40 13.34 -12.22
N LYS A 76 -20.55 13.46 -12.89
CA LYS A 76 -21.47 14.59 -12.70
C LYS A 76 -22.11 14.61 -11.31
N THR A 77 -22.27 13.45 -10.67
CA THR A 77 -22.93 13.32 -9.37
C THR A 77 -22.12 12.40 -8.49
N GLN A 78 -21.83 12.84 -7.27
CA GLN A 78 -21.06 12.04 -6.32
C GLN A 78 -21.89 10.87 -5.77
N PRO A 79 -21.23 9.78 -5.33
CA PRO A 79 -21.90 8.70 -4.62
C PRO A 79 -22.65 9.24 -3.40
N ARG A 80 -23.92 8.87 -3.26
CA ARG A 80 -24.78 9.32 -2.14
C ARG A 80 -24.48 8.60 -0.82
N GLN A 81 -23.77 7.48 -0.87
CA GLN A 81 -23.42 6.65 0.27
C GLN A 81 -21.92 6.77 0.56
N GLN A 82 -21.56 6.65 1.84
CA GLN A 82 -20.17 6.54 2.24
C GLN A 82 -19.58 5.24 1.68
N LEU A 83 -18.56 5.36 0.84
CA LEU A 83 -17.88 4.21 0.24
C LEU A 83 -16.75 3.74 1.13
N ILE A 84 -16.62 2.41 1.24
CA ILE A 84 -15.50 1.79 1.95
C ILE A 84 -14.21 2.02 1.14
N PRO A 85 -13.08 2.33 1.80
CA PRO A 85 -11.79 2.44 1.12
C PRO A 85 -11.40 1.16 0.37
N TYR A 86 -10.64 1.33 -0.70
CA TYR A 86 -9.89 0.28 -1.38
C TYR A 86 -8.42 0.71 -1.45
N THR A 87 -7.52 -0.19 -1.11
CA THR A 87 -6.08 0.01 -1.21
C THR A 87 -5.37 -1.31 -1.52
N ASN A 88 -4.28 -1.24 -2.27
CA ASN A 88 -3.34 -2.33 -2.46
C ASN A 88 -2.21 -2.33 -1.40
N ILE A 89 -2.14 -1.31 -0.56
CA ILE A 89 -1.24 -1.23 0.58
C ILE A 89 -1.86 -2.03 1.74
N MET A 90 -1.06 -2.81 2.44
CA MET A 90 -1.50 -3.48 3.66
C MET A 90 -1.32 -2.52 4.83
N HIS A 91 -2.33 -2.40 5.68
CA HIS A 91 -2.21 -1.67 6.93
C HIS A 91 -2.28 -2.63 8.11
N VAL A 92 -1.45 -2.35 9.10
CA VAL A 92 -1.40 -3.08 10.36
C VAL A 92 -1.51 -2.11 11.51
N ARG A 93 -2.11 -2.56 12.60
CA ARG A 93 -2.16 -1.82 13.87
C ARG A 93 -1.37 -2.56 14.92
N PHE A 94 -0.44 -1.87 15.55
CA PHE A 94 0.36 -2.45 16.63
C PHE A 94 -0.50 -2.63 17.88
N VAL A 95 -0.43 -3.84 18.46
CA VAL A 95 -1.09 -4.18 19.74
C VAL A 95 -0.13 -4.11 20.92
N ASN A 96 1.17 -4.14 20.64
CA ASN A 96 2.27 -3.89 21.56
C ASN A 96 3.25 -2.93 20.90
N ASP A 97 4.13 -2.31 21.68
CA ASP A 97 5.21 -1.50 21.12
C ASP A 97 6.06 -2.35 20.15
N ALA A 98 6.42 -1.75 19.02
CA ALA A 98 7.05 -2.43 17.90
C ALA A 98 8.38 -1.76 17.57
N TYR A 99 9.45 -2.40 18.03
CA TYR A 99 10.81 -1.98 17.75
C TYR A 99 11.24 -2.30 16.33
N LEU A 100 12.20 -1.50 15.85
CA LEU A 100 12.72 -1.56 14.49
C LEU A 100 13.98 -2.41 14.41
N TYR A 101 14.05 -3.17 13.33
CA TYR A 101 15.14 -4.08 13.01
C TYR A 101 15.62 -3.80 11.59
N ASN A 102 16.89 -4.13 11.35
CA ASN A 102 17.42 -4.20 10.00
C ASN A 102 17.16 -5.58 9.37
N ILE A 103 17.54 -5.75 8.10
CA ILE A 103 17.36 -7.01 7.37
C ILE A 103 18.15 -8.20 7.96
N LYS A 104 19.14 -7.92 8.82
CA LYS A 104 19.95 -8.92 9.52
C LYS A 104 19.34 -9.36 10.85
N GLY A 105 18.18 -8.80 11.22
CA GLY A 105 17.50 -9.08 12.49
C GLY A 105 18.19 -8.43 13.69
N GLU A 106 19.03 -7.43 13.46
CA GLU A 106 19.65 -6.62 14.50
C GLU A 106 18.77 -5.41 14.79
N PHE A 107 18.78 -4.98 16.04
CA PHE A 107 18.05 -3.81 16.49
C PHE A 107 18.61 -2.54 15.84
N ALA A 108 17.73 -1.58 15.56
CA ALA A 108 18.12 -0.29 15.01
C ALA A 108 18.70 0.62 16.10
N ASP A 109 17.85 1.50 16.64
CA ASP A 109 18.06 2.44 17.74
C ASP A 109 16.86 2.37 18.68
N ASP A 110 16.76 3.30 19.64
CA ASP A 110 15.59 3.45 20.51
C ASP A 110 14.36 4.01 19.77
N SER A 111 14.16 3.69 18.50
CA SER A 111 12.94 4.02 17.75
C SER A 111 11.96 2.85 17.80
N TRP A 112 10.68 3.16 17.97
CA TRP A 112 9.60 2.19 17.93
C TRP A 112 8.31 2.85 17.43
N PHE A 113 7.38 2.01 17.01
CA PHE A 113 5.97 2.39 16.91
C PHE A 113 5.26 2.02 18.20
N SER A 114 4.43 2.92 18.71
CA SER A 114 3.70 2.72 19.94
C SER A 114 2.50 1.80 19.73
N SER A 115 2.09 1.09 20.79
CA SER A 115 0.82 0.36 20.77
C SER A 115 -0.33 1.28 20.38
N GLY A 116 -1.15 0.84 19.43
CA GLY A 116 -2.25 1.59 18.86
C GLY A 116 -1.94 2.26 17.52
N ASP A 117 -0.67 2.48 17.18
CA ASP A 117 -0.26 3.05 15.91
C ASP A 117 -0.69 2.17 14.73
N THR A 118 -1.11 2.81 13.64
CA THR A 118 -1.48 2.14 12.39
C THR A 118 -0.53 2.58 11.30
N VAL A 119 0.13 1.62 10.66
CA VAL A 119 1.16 1.88 9.65
C VAL A 119 0.91 1.10 8.36
N SER A 120 1.43 1.65 7.27
CA SER A 120 1.48 1.02 5.96
C SER A 120 2.69 0.08 5.87
N VAL A 121 2.47 -1.13 5.36
CA VAL A 121 3.53 -2.13 5.16
C VAL A 121 3.55 -2.60 3.71
N THR A 122 4.75 -2.76 3.17
CA THR A 122 5.00 -3.12 1.76
C THR A 122 5.54 -4.52 1.59
N GLY A 123 6.15 -5.07 2.64
CA GLY A 123 6.80 -6.37 2.63
C GLY A 123 6.43 -7.22 3.82
N LEU A 124 6.51 -8.54 3.64
CA LEU A 124 6.36 -9.53 4.68
C LEU A 124 7.44 -10.59 4.45
N ARG A 125 8.29 -10.86 5.44
CA ARG A 125 9.38 -11.82 5.29
C ARG A 125 9.86 -12.38 6.62
N TYR A 126 10.39 -13.59 6.59
CA TYR A 126 11.15 -14.13 7.70
C TYR A 126 12.55 -13.51 7.71
N ILE A 127 13.02 -13.18 8.92
CA ILE A 127 14.37 -12.68 9.19
C ILE A 127 14.91 -13.52 10.36
N TRP A 128 16.18 -13.92 10.26
CA TRP A 128 16.86 -14.57 11.38
C TRP A 128 17.19 -13.52 12.44
N VAL A 129 16.75 -13.73 13.67
CA VAL A 129 17.05 -12.84 14.81
C VAL A 129 18.18 -13.46 15.63
N PRO A 130 19.41 -12.89 15.58
CA PRO A 130 20.56 -13.49 16.27
C PRO A 130 20.38 -13.60 17.78
N ALA A 131 19.79 -12.58 18.41
CA ALA A 131 19.53 -12.55 19.85
C ALA A 131 18.60 -13.67 20.31
N ASP A 132 17.58 -13.98 19.50
CA ASP A 132 16.58 -15.02 19.80
C ASP A 132 16.94 -16.41 19.23
N LYS A 133 18.02 -16.48 18.43
CA LYS A 133 18.49 -17.68 17.72
C LYS A 133 17.38 -18.41 16.95
N LYS A 134 16.52 -17.64 16.27
CA LYS A 134 15.41 -18.19 15.48
C LYS A 134 15.00 -17.26 14.35
N ALA A 135 14.31 -17.82 13.36
CA ALA A 135 13.61 -17.06 12.34
C ALA A 135 12.29 -16.50 12.89
N GLU A 136 12.06 -15.20 12.69
CA GLU A 136 10.79 -14.55 13.01
C GLU A 136 10.23 -13.85 11.77
N LEU A 137 8.90 -13.68 11.74
CA LEU A 137 8.21 -13.00 10.66
C LEU A 137 8.19 -11.50 10.92
N PHE A 138 8.52 -10.70 9.91
CA PHE A 138 8.59 -9.24 9.98
C PHE A 138 7.77 -8.59 8.87
N TYR A 139 7.13 -7.47 9.21
CA TYR A 139 6.64 -6.52 8.22
C TYR A 139 7.74 -5.53 7.86
N GLU A 140 7.81 -5.15 6.59
CA GLU A 140 8.58 -4.01 6.12
C GLU A 140 7.68 -2.77 6.13
N VAL A 141 7.99 -1.80 6.99
CA VAL A 141 7.23 -0.54 7.09
C VAL A 141 7.71 0.45 6.02
N LEU A 142 6.76 1.24 5.52
CA LEU A 142 7.02 2.22 4.48
C LEU A 142 7.72 3.47 5.02
N ASP A 143 7.28 3.94 6.18
CA ASP A 143 7.72 5.17 6.84
C ASP A 143 8.35 4.83 8.20
N SER A 144 9.59 4.36 8.18
CA SER A 144 10.34 4.06 9.41
C SER A 144 10.69 5.35 10.15
N PRO A 145 10.45 5.43 11.48
CA PRO A 145 10.91 6.54 12.30
C PRO A 145 12.41 6.44 12.67
N SER A 146 13.09 5.34 12.33
CA SER A 146 14.50 5.16 12.69
C SER A 146 15.41 6.11 11.94
N SER A 147 16.39 6.65 12.65
CA SER A 147 17.46 7.46 12.07
C SER A 147 18.49 6.61 11.29
N MET A 148 18.51 5.30 11.54
CA MET A 148 19.42 4.37 10.91
C MET A 148 18.88 3.89 9.56
N SER A 149 19.74 3.93 8.55
CA SER A 149 19.40 3.41 7.22
C SER A 149 19.06 1.92 7.28
N ASN A 150 18.11 1.50 6.45
CA ASN A 150 17.68 0.09 6.29
C ASN A 150 17.12 -0.57 7.56
N CYS A 151 16.68 0.24 8.53
CA CYS A 151 15.97 -0.20 9.72
C CYS A 151 14.47 0.06 9.55
N ASN A 152 13.81 -0.82 8.81
CA ASN A 152 12.40 -0.69 8.44
C ASN A 152 11.61 -1.98 8.68
N PHE A 153 12.11 -2.88 9.53
CA PHE A 153 11.44 -4.14 9.84
C PHE A 153 10.89 -4.14 11.26
N VAL A 154 9.65 -4.61 11.42
CA VAL A 154 9.00 -4.79 12.72
C VAL A 154 8.46 -6.20 12.84
N LYS A 155 8.56 -6.82 14.02
CA LYS A 155 8.05 -8.18 14.24
C LYS A 155 6.55 -8.23 13.95
N ALA A 156 6.11 -9.14 13.07
CA ALA A 156 4.71 -9.26 12.70
C ALA A 156 3.80 -9.65 13.88
N SER A 157 4.35 -10.30 14.91
CA SER A 157 3.67 -10.69 16.14
C SER A 157 3.24 -9.50 17.01
N THR A 158 3.82 -8.31 16.84
CA THR A 158 3.42 -7.11 17.59
C THR A 158 2.23 -6.39 16.96
N ALA A 159 1.73 -6.86 15.81
CA ALA A 159 0.69 -6.19 15.04
C ALA A 159 -0.48 -7.10 14.66
N LYS A 160 -1.63 -6.48 14.37
CA LYS A 160 -2.79 -7.12 13.77
C LYS A 160 -3.12 -6.44 12.45
N TYR A 161 -3.53 -7.24 11.46
CA TYR A 161 -4.07 -6.71 10.20
C TYR A 161 -5.31 -5.84 10.47
N THR A 162 -5.39 -4.70 9.79
CA THR A 162 -6.57 -3.82 9.85
C THR A 162 -7.33 -3.81 8.54
N PHE A 163 -6.70 -3.39 7.44
CA PHE A 163 -7.33 -3.33 6.12
C PHE A 163 -6.29 -3.34 4.99
N GLY A 164 -6.78 -3.48 3.76
CA GLY A 164 -5.96 -3.46 2.55
C GLY A 164 -5.58 -4.85 2.04
N ASN A 165 -4.58 -4.91 1.17
CA ASN A 165 -4.18 -6.18 0.57
C ASN A 165 -3.46 -7.09 1.58
N HIS A 166 -3.67 -8.39 1.52
CA HIS A 166 -2.92 -9.32 2.38
C HIS A 166 -1.59 -9.65 1.73
N LEU A 167 -0.49 -9.30 2.40
CA LEU A 167 0.85 -9.69 1.99
C LEU A 167 1.06 -11.20 2.22
N LYS A 168 1.91 -11.79 1.38
CA LYS A 168 2.43 -13.14 1.57
C LYS A 168 3.92 -13.04 1.90
N PRO A 169 4.43 -13.87 2.82
CA PRO A 169 5.86 -13.95 3.06
C PRO A 169 6.63 -14.24 1.77
N ILE A 170 7.69 -13.49 1.48
CA ILE A 170 8.51 -13.72 0.27
C ILE A 170 9.51 -14.88 0.42
N ASN A 171 9.68 -15.36 1.65
CA ASN A 171 10.49 -16.52 2.02
C ASN A 171 9.79 -17.28 3.16
N THR A 172 10.39 -18.37 3.59
CA THR A 172 9.96 -19.21 4.70
C THR A 172 10.98 -19.13 5.85
N ALA A 173 10.58 -19.61 7.04
CA ALA A 173 11.48 -19.68 8.19
C ALA A 173 12.73 -20.55 7.93
N ALA A 174 12.62 -21.57 7.07
CA ALA A 174 13.74 -22.46 6.73
C ALA A 174 14.79 -21.78 5.83
N ASP A 175 14.41 -20.74 5.10
CA ASP A 175 15.30 -20.05 4.15
C ASP A 175 16.30 -19.12 4.84
N VAL A 176 16.01 -18.71 6.08
CA VAL A 176 16.83 -17.79 6.87
C VAL A 176 17.59 -18.53 7.97
N THR A 177 18.91 -18.50 7.87
CA THR A 177 19.84 -19.11 8.82
C THR A 177 20.89 -18.09 9.25
N PRO A 178 21.63 -18.32 10.35
CA PRO A 178 22.76 -17.46 10.73
C PRO A 178 23.78 -17.24 9.60
N ALA A 179 23.91 -18.20 8.67
CA ALA A 179 24.89 -18.17 7.59
C ALA A 179 24.41 -17.44 6.30
N ASN A 180 23.13 -17.10 6.20
CA ASN A 180 22.53 -16.51 4.98
C ASN A 180 22.37 -14.98 5.04
N ILE A 181 22.96 -14.31 6.03
CA ILE A 181 22.81 -12.87 6.26
C ILE A 181 23.53 -12.01 5.19
N GLU A 182 24.42 -12.62 4.37
CA GLU A 182 25.25 -11.92 3.39
C GLU A 182 24.84 -12.06 1.91
N LYS A 183 23.73 -12.75 1.59
CA LYS A 183 23.39 -13.10 0.18
C LYS A 183 22.09 -12.53 -0.39
N ILE A 184 21.47 -11.51 0.22
CA ILE A 184 20.23 -10.90 -0.30
C ILE A 184 20.43 -9.42 -0.59
#